data_AF-A0A9N7R777-F1
#
_entry.id   AF-A0A9N7R777-F1
#
_cell.length_a   1.000
_cell.length_b   1.000
_cell.length_c   1.000
_cell.angle_alpha   90.00
_cell.angle_beta   90.00
_cell.angle_gamma   90.00
#
_symmetry.space_group_name_H-M   'P 1'
#
loop_
_entity.id
_entity.type
_entity.pdbx_description
1 polymer ?
#
loop_
_entity_poly.entity_id
_entity_poly.type
_entity_poly.pdbx_seq_one_letter_code
_entity_poly.pdbx_strand_id
1 'polypeptide(L)'
;MSRRTYRQMAPPPDEDGSALTTAPAYQFGSAPAPTLHASARIPATGPNLGGQPGIPDVGEKERPIGTNQAKKQRNSKGRVKNDDDVNLDDDLKKFIDIEAATKKRQEDFLEAHERITHKKFETARLRRESVLLESYQKLLCMDTREMTEDVRAEHVLAMKMLREKLASNNN
;
A
#
# COMPACT_ATOMS: atom_id res chain seq x y z
N MET A 1 49.40 1.24 -26.13
CA MET A 1 49.56 1.73 -24.74
C MET A 1 48.59 2.87 -24.50
N SER A 2 47.47 2.64 -23.82
CA SER A 2 46.45 3.68 -23.58
C SER A 2 46.36 3.97 -22.09
N ARG A 3 46.65 5.21 -21.70
CA ARG A 3 46.74 5.64 -20.29
C ARG A 3 45.34 5.90 -19.75
N ARG A 4 44.95 5.08 -18.77
CA ARG A 4 43.74 5.20 -17.96
C ARG A 4 43.92 6.37 -16.98
N THR A 5 43.24 7.49 -17.21
CA THR A 5 43.17 8.59 -16.23
C THR A 5 42.23 8.16 -15.10
N TYR A 6 42.79 7.82 -13.94
CA TYR A 6 42.04 7.63 -12.71
C TYR A 6 41.59 9.00 -12.20
N ARG A 7 40.31 9.32 -12.36
CA ARG A 7 39.65 10.34 -11.54
C ARG A 7 39.52 9.75 -10.14
N GLN A 8 40.30 10.25 -9.19
CA GLN A 8 40.07 10.04 -7.76
C GLN A 8 38.67 10.57 -7.44
N MET A 9 37.75 9.67 -7.09
CA MET A 9 36.48 10.05 -6.48
C MET A 9 36.70 10.10 -4.98
N ALA A 10 36.47 11.27 -4.39
CA ALA A 10 36.51 11.47 -2.95
C ALA A 10 35.51 10.53 -2.23
N PRO A 11 35.83 10.04 -1.02
CA PRO A 11 34.87 9.28 -0.22
C PRO A 11 33.70 10.18 0.22
N PRO A 12 32.47 9.64 0.30
CA PRO A 12 31.32 10.38 0.82
C PRO A 12 31.50 10.68 2.32
N PRO A 13 30.96 11.82 2.82
CA PRO A 13 31.05 12.15 4.24
C PRO A 13 30.20 11.20 5.08
N ASP A 14 30.75 10.85 6.24
CA ASP A 14 30.10 10.06 7.29
C ASP A 14 28.94 10.86 7.91
N GLU A 15 27.72 10.33 7.82
CA GLU A 15 26.54 10.85 8.51
C GLU A 15 26.25 9.96 9.73
N ASP A 16 26.92 10.27 10.85
CA ASP A 16 26.48 9.88 12.19
C ASP A 16 25.46 10.92 12.68
N GLY A 17 24.18 10.53 12.80
CA GLY A 17 23.12 11.46 13.20
C GLY A 17 21.78 10.80 13.48
N SER A 18 21.60 10.38 14.73
CA SER A 18 20.36 9.85 15.32
C SER A 18 19.10 10.66 15.03
N ALA A 19 18.05 10.00 14.51
CA ALA A 19 16.66 10.42 14.75
C ALA A 19 15.71 9.21 14.63
N LEU A 20 15.21 8.72 15.77
CA LEU A 20 14.01 7.90 15.85
C LEU A 20 12.84 8.72 15.27
N THR A 21 12.20 8.22 14.21
CA THR A 21 10.85 8.66 13.85
C THR A 21 9.90 7.49 14.07
N THR A 22 9.16 7.56 15.18
CA THR A 22 8.07 6.65 15.51
C THR A 22 6.91 6.88 14.54
N ALA A 23 6.63 5.90 13.67
CA ALA A 23 5.43 5.93 12.85
C ALA A 23 4.18 5.65 13.72
N PRO A 24 3.05 6.38 13.51
CA PRO A 24 1.85 6.18 14.31
C PRO A 24 1.18 4.85 13.97
N ALA A 25 0.76 4.14 15.02
CA ALA A 25 -0.03 2.92 14.94
C ALA A 25 -1.41 3.20 14.33
N TYR A 26 -1.76 2.49 13.26
CA TYR A 26 -3.11 2.53 12.69
C TYR A 26 -4.09 1.84 13.63
N GLN A 27 -4.97 2.62 14.25
CA GLN A 27 -6.05 2.15 15.12
C GLN A 27 -7.26 1.82 14.25
N PHE A 28 -7.68 0.55 14.25
CA PHE A 28 -8.88 0.05 13.56
C PHE A 28 -10.13 0.55 14.30
N GLY A 29 -10.69 1.67 13.87
CA GLY A 29 -11.88 2.30 14.45
C GLY A 29 -13.15 1.92 13.70
N SER A 30 -14.07 1.25 14.42
CA SER A 30 -15.42 0.89 14.00
C SER A 30 -16.27 2.13 13.64
N ALA A 31 -16.98 2.10 12.51
CA ALA A 31 -17.86 3.18 12.07
C ALA A 31 -19.19 3.20 12.89
N PRO A 32 -19.73 4.38 13.26
CA PRO A 32 -21.04 4.47 13.91
C PRO A 32 -22.20 4.35 12.91
N ALA A 33 -23.26 3.66 13.33
CA ALA A 33 -24.48 3.40 12.54
C ALA A 33 -25.33 4.67 12.34
N PRO A 34 -26.07 4.79 11.21
CA PRO A 34 -26.94 5.94 10.95
C PRO A 34 -28.24 5.89 11.77
N THR A 35 -28.56 6.99 12.44
CA THR A 35 -29.79 7.19 13.22
C THR A 35 -30.98 7.50 12.31
N LEU A 36 -32.05 6.70 12.42
CA LEU A 36 -33.32 6.91 11.73
C LEU A 36 -34.13 8.03 12.42
N HIS A 37 -34.43 9.11 11.70
CA HIS A 37 -35.46 10.07 12.12
C HIS A 37 -36.77 9.82 11.39
N ALA A 38 -37.81 9.56 12.19
CA ALA A 38 -39.16 9.24 11.76
C ALA A 38 -40.03 10.49 11.52
N SER A 39 -40.97 10.32 10.57
CA SER A 39 -42.30 10.92 10.47
C SER A 39 -42.45 12.45 10.39
N ALA A 40 -42.67 12.95 9.18
CA ALA A 40 -43.46 14.15 8.94
C ALA A 40 -44.82 13.77 8.30
N ARG A 41 -45.89 14.10 9.03
CA ARG A 41 -47.31 13.96 8.69
C ARG A 41 -47.70 14.86 7.51
N ILE A 42 -48.45 14.31 6.56
CA ILE A 42 -49.17 15.06 5.52
C ILE A 42 -50.56 15.42 6.08
N PRO A 43 -51.03 16.68 6.00
CA PRO A 43 -52.46 16.96 6.04
C PRO A 43 -53.00 17.08 4.62
N ALA A 44 -53.91 16.17 4.28
CA ALA A 44 -54.82 16.30 3.16
C ALA A 44 -55.95 17.27 3.52
N THR A 45 -56.29 18.20 2.62
CA THR A 45 -57.58 18.89 2.61
C THR A 45 -57.83 19.49 1.21
N GLY A 46 -58.71 18.85 0.46
CA GLY A 46 -59.73 19.55 -0.32
C GLY A 46 -61.10 19.20 0.29
N PRO A 47 -62.26 19.61 -0.25
CA PRO A 47 -62.52 20.55 -1.36
C PRO A 47 -63.47 21.70 -0.93
N ASN A 48 -63.73 22.73 -1.76
CA ASN A 48 -65.10 23.18 -2.11
C ASN A 48 -65.11 24.35 -3.11
N LEU A 49 -66.21 24.39 -3.85
CA LEU A 49 -66.61 25.16 -5.03
C LEU A 49 -67.02 26.61 -4.76
N GLY A 50 -66.86 27.46 -5.78
CA GLY A 50 -67.85 28.50 -6.12
C GLY A 50 -67.34 29.95 -6.20
N GLY A 51 -67.46 30.57 -7.39
CA GLY A 51 -67.56 32.03 -7.55
C GLY A 51 -66.66 32.68 -8.63
N GLN A 52 -67.20 32.89 -9.83
CA GLN A 52 -66.77 33.94 -10.80
C GLN A 52 -67.42 35.29 -10.44
N PRO A 53 -67.18 36.45 -11.11
CA PRO A 53 -66.30 36.76 -12.27
C PRO A 53 -65.45 38.05 -12.11
N GLY A 54 -64.50 38.30 -13.02
CA GLY A 54 -63.91 39.63 -13.20
C GLY A 54 -62.53 39.61 -13.86
N ILE A 55 -62.48 39.83 -15.18
CA ILE A 55 -61.24 40.06 -15.94
C ILE A 55 -60.88 41.55 -15.85
N PRO A 56 -59.60 41.90 -15.63
CA PRO A 56 -58.98 42.78 -16.60
C PRO A 56 -57.61 42.27 -17.07
N ASP A 57 -57.48 42.27 -18.40
CA ASP A 57 -56.32 42.67 -19.20
C ASP A 57 -54.92 42.39 -18.63
N VAL A 58 -54.31 41.27 -19.07
CA VAL A 58 -52.88 41.03 -18.93
C VAL A 58 -52.36 40.45 -20.24
N GLY A 59 -51.64 41.31 -20.98
CA GLY A 59 -50.58 41.06 -21.95
C GLY A 59 -50.66 39.79 -22.77
N GLU A 60 -50.71 39.94 -24.11
CA GLU A 60 -50.56 38.85 -25.06
C GLU A 60 -49.38 37.94 -24.69
N LYS A 61 -49.67 36.86 -23.95
CA LYS A 61 -48.75 35.76 -23.77
C LYS A 61 -48.68 35.10 -25.14
N GLU A 62 -47.51 35.24 -25.78
CA GLU A 62 -47.17 34.58 -27.02
C GLU A 62 -47.71 33.14 -26.97
N ARG A 63 -48.58 32.81 -27.94
CA ARG A 63 -49.26 31.51 -27.93
C ARG A 63 -48.19 30.42 -28.00
N PRO A 64 -48.33 29.34 -27.20
CA PRO A 64 -47.36 28.26 -27.23
C PRO A 64 -47.20 27.73 -28.65
N ILE A 65 -45.94 27.43 -29.00
CA ILE A 65 -45.55 26.97 -30.32
C ILE A 65 -46.49 25.87 -30.84
N GLY A 66 -47.02 26.08 -32.04
CA GLY A 66 -47.98 25.16 -32.63
C GLY A 66 -47.38 23.77 -32.83
N THR A 67 -48.22 22.73 -32.72
CA THR A 67 -47.82 21.32 -32.79
C THR A 67 -46.96 20.98 -34.01
N ASN A 68 -47.22 21.64 -35.15
CA ASN A 68 -46.45 21.45 -36.38
C ASN A 68 -45.04 22.06 -36.31
N GLN A 69 -44.89 23.25 -35.74
CA GLN A 69 -43.57 23.86 -35.52
C GLN A 69 -42.80 23.13 -34.42
N ALA A 70 -43.47 22.71 -33.35
CA ALA A 70 -42.89 21.86 -32.30
C ALA A 70 -42.37 20.53 -32.87
N LYS A 71 -43.16 19.89 -33.74
CA LYS A 71 -42.76 18.65 -34.43
C LYS A 71 -41.57 18.88 -35.37
N LYS A 72 -41.53 20.02 -36.06
CA LYS A 72 -40.41 20.39 -36.95
C LYS A 72 -39.11 20.61 -36.16
N GLN A 73 -39.17 21.29 -35.00
CA GLN A 73 -38.00 21.46 -34.11
C GLN A 73 -37.55 20.16 -33.45
N ARG A 74 -38.47 19.24 -33.17
CA ARG A 74 -38.14 17.89 -32.66
C ARG A 74 -37.42 17.05 -33.71
N ASN A 75 -37.85 17.13 -34.97
CA ASN A 75 -37.28 16.31 -36.06
C ASN A 75 -35.93 16.84 -36.56
N SER A 76 -35.61 18.12 -36.30
CA SER A 76 -34.32 18.74 -36.63
C SER A 76 -33.27 18.57 -35.53
N LYS A 77 -33.64 18.10 -34.33
CA LYS A 77 -32.68 17.56 -33.36
C LYS A 77 -32.26 16.18 -33.87
N GLY A 78 -31.42 16.20 -34.90
CA GLY A 78 -30.70 15.01 -35.34
C GLY A 78 -30.08 14.35 -34.12
N ARG A 79 -30.17 13.03 -34.06
CA ARG A 79 -29.44 12.25 -33.04
C ARG A 79 -28.04 12.83 -33.00
N VAL A 80 -27.65 13.39 -31.85
CA VAL A 80 -26.23 13.54 -31.54
C VAL A 80 -25.70 12.13 -31.74
N LYS A 81 -24.85 11.95 -32.75
CA LYS A 81 -24.05 10.73 -32.82
C LYS A 81 -23.18 10.84 -31.59
N ASN A 82 -23.61 10.17 -30.56
CA ASN A 82 -22.73 9.85 -29.47
C ASN A 82 -21.67 8.97 -30.12
N ASP A 83 -20.49 9.55 -30.37
CA ASP A 83 -19.28 8.81 -30.69
C ASP A 83 -18.79 8.01 -29.45
N ASP A 84 -19.65 7.84 -28.45
CA ASP A 84 -19.46 7.06 -27.22
C ASP A 84 -19.31 5.54 -27.46
N ASP A 85 -19.47 5.07 -28.71
CA ASP A 85 -19.29 3.67 -29.10
C ASP A 85 -17.86 3.38 -29.61
N VAL A 86 -16.96 4.37 -29.59
CA VAL A 86 -15.63 4.28 -30.19
C VAL A 86 -14.55 4.37 -29.12
N ASN A 87 -14.57 3.50 -28.11
CA ASN A 87 -13.31 2.90 -27.63
C ASN A 87 -13.37 1.69 -26.67
N LEU A 88 -14.43 0.88 -26.68
CA LEU A 88 -14.52 -0.26 -25.76
C LEU A 88 -13.32 -1.22 -25.86
N ASP A 89 -12.77 -1.40 -27.07
CA ASP A 89 -11.63 -2.28 -27.33
C ASP A 89 -10.32 -1.76 -26.71
N ASP A 90 -10.00 -0.46 -26.86
CA ASP A 90 -8.81 0.08 -26.20
C ASP A 90 -8.98 0.09 -24.68
N ASP A 91 -10.19 0.33 -24.16
CA ASP A 91 -10.44 0.31 -22.72
C ASP A 91 -10.29 -1.11 -22.17
N LEU A 92 -10.83 -2.13 -22.85
CA LEU A 92 -10.61 -3.53 -22.50
C LEU A 92 -9.12 -3.87 -22.49
N LYS A 93 -8.36 -3.39 -23.49
CA LYS A 93 -6.91 -3.57 -23.53
C LYS A 93 -6.21 -2.90 -22.33
N LYS A 94 -6.60 -1.66 -21.98
CA LYS A 94 -6.05 -0.97 -20.79
C LYS A 94 -6.33 -1.76 -19.52
N PHE A 95 -7.52 -2.34 -19.35
CA PHE A 95 -7.84 -3.17 -18.18
C PHE A 95 -6.92 -4.39 -18.09
N ILE A 96 -6.70 -5.10 -19.20
CA ILE A 96 -5.77 -6.24 -19.24
C ILE A 96 -4.35 -5.79 -18.89
N ASP A 97 -3.88 -4.67 -19.45
CA ASP A 97 -2.56 -4.11 -19.18
C ASP A 97 -2.41 -3.73 -17.69
N ILE A 98 -3.46 -3.16 -17.08
CA ILE A 98 -3.49 -2.80 -15.64
C ILE A 98 -3.46 -4.05 -14.76
N GLU A 99 -4.23 -5.08 -15.09
CA GLU A 99 -4.23 -6.35 -14.34
C GLU A 99 -2.85 -7.02 -14.40
N ALA A 100 -2.25 -7.08 -15.60
CA ALA A 100 -0.92 -7.63 -15.80
C ALA A 100 0.15 -6.84 -15.02
N ALA A 101 0.11 -5.51 -15.08
CA ALA A 101 1.01 -4.64 -14.32
C ALA A 101 0.83 -4.80 -12.80
N THR A 102 -0.41 -4.95 -12.34
CA THR A 102 -0.74 -5.13 -10.92
C THR A 102 -0.22 -6.47 -10.41
N LYS A 103 -0.47 -7.55 -11.15
CA LYS A 103 0.03 -8.89 -10.81
C LYS A 103 1.56 -8.91 -10.74
N LYS A 104 2.22 -8.36 -11.77
CA LYS A 104 3.67 -8.23 -11.79
C LYS A 104 4.19 -7.44 -10.59
N ARG A 105 3.58 -6.29 -10.27
CA ARG A 105 3.98 -5.48 -9.10
C ARG A 105 3.82 -6.25 -7.79
N GLN A 106 2.81 -7.09 -7.65
CA GLN A 106 2.61 -7.91 -6.46
C GLN A 106 3.69 -9.01 -6.35
N GLU A 107 3.99 -9.68 -7.45
CA GLU A 107 5.07 -10.67 -7.52
C GLU A 107 6.43 -10.03 -7.17
N ASP A 108 6.76 -8.88 -7.78
CA ASP A 108 7.99 -8.13 -7.51
C ASP A 108 8.09 -7.73 -6.03
N PHE A 109 6.97 -7.34 -5.41
CA PHE A 109 6.92 -6.99 -3.98
C PHE A 109 7.18 -8.20 -3.08
N LEU A 110 6.56 -9.35 -3.37
CA LEU A 110 6.76 -10.58 -2.60
C LEU A 110 8.21 -11.06 -2.73
N GLU A 111 8.76 -11.03 -3.93
CA GLU A 111 10.15 -11.40 -4.19
C GLU A 111 11.13 -10.48 -3.44
N ALA A 112 10.88 -9.17 -3.44
CA ALA A 112 11.69 -8.23 -2.66
C ALA A 112 11.60 -8.49 -1.16
N HIS A 113 10.39 -8.77 -0.65
CA HIS A 113 10.19 -9.08 0.76
C HIS A 113 10.89 -10.39 1.18
N GLU A 114 10.81 -11.42 0.36
CA GLU A 114 11.52 -12.69 0.57
C GLU A 114 13.04 -12.47 0.60
N ARG A 115 13.60 -11.76 -0.38
CA ARG A 115 15.04 -11.42 -0.42
C ARG A 115 15.48 -10.66 0.83
N ILE A 116 14.71 -9.65 1.25
CA ILE A 116 15.03 -8.87 2.45
C ILE A 116 14.99 -9.75 3.70
N THR A 117 13.95 -10.58 3.83
CA THR A 117 13.76 -11.45 5.00
C THR A 117 14.85 -12.50 5.07
N HIS A 118 15.16 -13.16 3.94
CA HIS A 118 16.25 -14.12 3.84
C HIS A 118 17.59 -13.47 4.18
N LYS A 119 17.91 -12.31 3.59
CA LYS A 119 19.16 -11.59 3.90
C LYS A 119 19.28 -11.22 5.38
N LYS A 120 18.18 -10.75 6.00
CA LYS A 120 18.15 -10.44 7.44
C LYS A 120 18.37 -11.68 8.29
N PHE A 121 17.72 -12.79 7.93
CA PHE A 121 17.90 -14.07 8.61
C PHE A 121 19.34 -14.56 8.51
N GLU A 122 19.92 -14.61 7.31
CA GLU A 122 21.30 -15.03 7.07
C GLU A 122 22.31 -14.14 7.82
N THR A 123 22.09 -12.82 7.82
CA THR A 123 22.95 -11.89 8.58
C THR A 123 22.88 -12.16 10.08
N ALA A 124 21.68 -12.40 10.62
CA ALA A 124 21.50 -12.74 12.03
C ALA A 124 22.12 -14.10 12.37
N ARG A 125 22.04 -15.09 11.47
CA ARG A 125 22.67 -16.41 11.61
C ARG A 125 24.20 -16.27 11.66
N LEU A 126 24.79 -15.62 10.66
CA LEU A 126 26.23 -15.39 10.56
C LEU A 126 26.77 -14.61 11.76
N ARG A 127 26.05 -13.61 12.27
CA ARG A 127 26.45 -12.88 13.49
C ARG A 127 26.49 -13.78 14.72
N ARG A 128 25.54 -14.70 14.87
CA ARG A 128 25.54 -15.65 16.00
C ARG A 128 26.70 -16.63 15.88
N GLU A 129 26.95 -17.14 14.68
CA GLU A 129 28.08 -18.03 14.40
C GLU A 129 29.43 -17.36 14.64
N SER A 130 29.60 -16.11 14.22
CA SER A 130 30.85 -15.37 14.45
C SER A 130 31.14 -15.18 15.94
N VAL A 131 30.14 -14.80 16.73
CA VAL A 131 30.28 -14.64 18.19
C VAL A 131 30.62 -15.97 18.87
N LEU A 132 30.00 -17.07 18.45
CA LEU A 132 30.33 -18.39 18.98
C LEU A 132 31.75 -18.82 18.62
N LEU A 133 32.18 -18.56 17.38
CA LEU A 133 33.51 -18.91 16.90
C LEU A 133 34.60 -18.11 17.62
N GLU A 134 34.40 -16.81 17.82
CA GLU A 134 35.29 -15.94 18.60
C GLU A 134 35.42 -16.42 20.05
N SER A 135 34.30 -16.79 20.69
CA SER A 135 34.29 -17.35 22.04
C SER A 135 35.06 -18.67 22.12
N TYR A 136 34.82 -19.57 21.15
CA TYR A 136 35.53 -20.84 21.05
C TYR A 136 37.04 -20.65 20.88
N GLN A 137 37.46 -19.74 20.00
CA GLN A 137 38.87 -19.43 19.79
C GLN A 137 39.52 -18.86 21.05
N LYS A 138 38.83 -17.93 21.74
CA LYS A 138 39.33 -17.35 23.00
C LYS A 138 39.55 -18.42 24.06
N LEU A 139 38.60 -19.35 24.18
CA LEU A 139 38.67 -20.45 25.15
C LEU A 139 39.81 -21.41 24.78
N LEU A 140 39.98 -21.74 23.50
CA LEU A 140 41.07 -22.61 23.02
C LEU A 140 42.48 -22.06 23.33
N CYS A 141 42.62 -20.73 23.33
CA CYS A 141 43.89 -20.06 23.56
C CYS A 141 44.15 -19.65 25.02
N MET A 142 43.23 -19.92 25.95
CA MET A 142 43.43 -19.62 27.37
C MET A 142 44.52 -20.52 27.97
N ASP A 143 45.40 -19.95 28.80
CA ASP A 143 46.31 -20.74 29.62
C ASP A 143 45.54 -21.40 30.78
N THR A 144 45.71 -22.71 30.93
CA THR A 144 44.99 -23.54 31.90
C THR A 144 45.89 -24.05 33.03
N ARG A 145 47.18 -23.69 33.03
CA ARG A 145 48.16 -24.18 34.02
C ARG A 145 47.82 -23.81 35.46
N GLU A 146 47.29 -22.62 35.67
CA GLU A 146 46.95 -22.10 37.01
C GLU A 146 45.51 -22.41 37.44
N MET A 147 44.71 -23.05 36.57
CA MET A 147 43.32 -23.40 36.88
C MET A 147 43.26 -24.62 37.81
N THR A 148 42.37 -24.63 38.79
CA THR A 148 42.08 -25.83 39.60
C THR A 148 41.39 -26.91 38.75
N GLU A 149 41.42 -28.16 39.20
CA GLU A 149 40.94 -29.31 38.41
C GLU A 149 39.45 -29.19 38.04
N ASP A 150 38.62 -28.73 38.97
CA ASP A 150 37.20 -28.46 38.74
C ASP A 150 36.97 -27.41 37.65
N VAL A 151 37.72 -26.30 37.70
CA VAL A 151 37.60 -25.23 36.70
C VAL A 151 38.15 -25.70 35.34
N ARG A 152 39.21 -26.52 35.31
CA ARG A 152 39.68 -27.15 34.06
C ARG A 152 38.64 -28.08 33.45
N ALA A 153 37.94 -28.86 34.27
CA ALA A 153 36.88 -29.74 33.79
C ALA A 153 35.73 -28.95 33.15
N GLU A 154 35.29 -27.86 33.79
CA GLU A 154 34.28 -26.94 33.24
C GLU A 154 34.75 -26.27 31.94
N HIS A 155 36.03 -25.89 31.85
CA HIS A 155 36.61 -25.33 30.63
C HIS A 155 36.56 -26.30 29.45
N VAL A 156 36.95 -27.56 29.66
CA VAL A 156 36.88 -28.61 28.63
C VAL A 156 35.42 -28.89 28.23
N LEU A 157 34.51 -28.89 29.21
CA LEU A 157 33.07 -29.07 28.96
C LEU A 157 32.51 -27.94 28.09
N ALA A 158 32.81 -26.67 28.44
CA ALA A 158 32.41 -25.51 27.67
C ALA A 158 32.94 -25.55 26.22
N MET A 159 34.21 -25.94 26.04
CA MET A 159 34.78 -26.14 24.70
C MET A 159 34.03 -27.22 23.90
N LYS A 160 33.67 -28.33 24.53
CA LYS A 160 32.90 -29.41 23.89
C LYS A 160 31.51 -28.94 23.47
N MET A 161 30.80 -28.24 24.34
CA MET A 161 29.46 -27.67 24.05
C MET A 161 29.50 -26.67 22.89
N LEU A 162 30.49 -25.77 22.87
CA LEU A 162 30.63 -24.79 21.79
C LEU A 162 30.94 -25.47 20.45
N ARG A 163 31.83 -26.47 20.44
CA ARG A 163 32.14 -27.25 19.23
C ARG A 163 30.90 -27.96 18.68
N GLU A 164 30.12 -28.58 19.54
CA GLU A 164 28.86 -29.24 19.14
C GLU A 164 27.89 -28.22 18.53
N LYS A 165 27.71 -27.07 19.20
CA LYS A 165 26.82 -26.01 18.70
C LYS A 165 27.26 -25.46 17.35
N LEU A 166 28.57 -25.30 17.13
CA LEU A 166 29.13 -24.87 15.84
C LEU A 166 28.93 -25.92 14.74
N ALA A 167 29.06 -27.21 15.07
CA ALA A 167 28.84 -28.29 14.11
C ALA A 167 27.36 -28.43 13.70
N SER A 168 26.43 -28.24 14.63
CA SER A 168 24.98 -28.32 14.35
C SER A 168 24.45 -27.20 13.45
N ASN A 169 25.16 -26.07 13.32
CA ASN A 169 24.72 -24.95 12.50
C ASN A 169 25.04 -25.11 11.00
N ASN A 170 25.81 -26.14 10.61
CA ASN A 170 26.23 -26.40 9.22
C ASN A 170 25.40 -27.47 8.49
N ASN A 171 24.34 -28.01 9.11
CA ASN A 171 23.48 -29.08 8.57
C ASN A 171 22.06 -28.60 8.29
#